data_AF-A0A967WB37-F1
#
_entry.id   AF-A0A967WB37-F1
#
_cell.length_a   1.000
_cell.length_b   1.000
_cell.length_c   1.000
_cell.angle_alpha   90.00
_cell.angle_beta   90.00
_cell.angle_gamma   90.00
#
_symmetry.space_group_name_H-M   'P 1'
#
loop_
_entity.id
_entity.type
_entity.pdbx_description
1 polymer ?
#
loop_
_entity_poly.entity_id
_entity_poly.type
_entity_poly.pdbx_seq_one_letter_code
_entity_poly.pdbx_strand_id
1 'polypeptide(L)' 'MFIPTTRPECQALGWDKLDIVLVTGDSYVDSPFIGVAVIGQVLLKAGYRVGIIAQP' A
#
# COMPACT_ATOMS: atom_id res chain seq x y z
N MET A 1 -2.44 8.31 5.56
CA MET A 1 -3.54 7.51 4.99
C MET A 1 -2.98 6.13 4.80
N PHE A 2 -3.59 5.11 5.41
CA PHE A 2 -3.08 3.75 5.29
C PHE A 2 -3.14 3.29 3.83
N ILE A 3 -2.12 2.56 3.41
CA ILE A 3 -2.09 1.92 2.11
C ILE A 3 -2.97 0.67 2.20
N PRO A 4 -3.92 0.46 1.27
CA PRO A 4 -4.82 -0.68 1.36
C PRO A 4 -4.04 -1.99 1.26
N THR A 5 -4.43 -2.93 2.11
CA THR A 5 -3.90 -4.30 2.19
C THR A 5 -4.93 -5.33 1.80
N THR A 6 -6.20 -4.92 1.69
CA THR A 6 -7.31 -5.81 1.34
C THR A 6 -8.15 -5.28 0.18
N ARG A 7 -8.89 -6.18 -0.46
CA ARG A 7 -9.80 -5.81 -1.55
C ARG A 7 -10.95 -4.90 -1.10
N PRO A 8 -11.60 -5.11 0.07
CA PRO A 8 -12.60 -4.18 0.57
C PRO A 8 -12.06 -2.76 0.80
N GLU A 9 -10.82 -2.61 1.28
CA GLU A 9 -10.20 -1.28 1.42
C GLU A 9 -9.99 -0.61 0.06
N CYS A 10 -9.56 -1.35 -0.96
CA CYS A 10 -9.48 -0.83 -2.33
C CYS A 10 -10.85 -0.36 -2.84
N GLN A 11 -11.91 -1.13 -2.58
CA GLN A 11 -13.27 -0.76 -2.98
C GLN A 11 -13.77 0.50 -2.24
N ALA A 12 -13.45 0.65 -0.96
CA ALA A 12 -13.77 1.86 -0.20
C ALA A 12 -13.08 3.12 -0.75
N LEU A 13 -11.93 2.95 -1.42
CA LEU A 13 -11.22 4.02 -2.15
C LEU A 13 -11.75 4.23 -3.58
N GLY A 14 -12.73 3.44 -4.01
CA GLY A 14 -13.25 3.45 -5.39
C GLY A 14 -12.27 2.87 -6.41
N TRP A 15 -11.31 2.05 -5.96
CA TRP A 15 -10.30 1.44 -6.83
C TRP A 15 -10.75 0.06 -7.29
N ASP A 16 -10.98 -0.06 -8.59
CA ASP A 16 -11.28 -1.31 -9.29
C ASP A 16 -10.03 -2.18 -9.52
N LYS A 17 -8.86 -1.52 -9.59
CA LYS A 17 -7.54 -2.12 -9.76
C LYS A 17 -6.44 -1.31 -9.07
N LEU A 18 -5.32 -1.97 -8.80
CA LEU A 18 -4.07 -1.36 -8.35
C LEU A 18 -3.12 -1.21 -9.54
N ASP A 19 -2.37 -0.11 -9.57
CA ASP A 19 -1.30 0.10 -10.54
C ASP A 19 -0.02 -0.60 -10.07
N ILE A 20 0.21 -0.64 -8.75
CA ILE A 20 1.40 -1.21 -8.12
C ILE A 20 1.01 -2.01 -6.89
N VAL A 21 1.61 -3.19 -6.72
CA VAL A 21 1.51 -4.00 -5.49
C VAL A 21 2.91 -4.14 -4.90
N LEU A 22 3.07 -3.73 -3.65
CA LEU A 22 4.30 -3.91 -2.90
C LEU A 22 4.17 -5.16 -2.02
N VAL A 23 5.11 -6.10 -2.15
CA VAL A 23 5.18 -7.30 -1.32
C VAL A 23 6.34 -7.19 -0.35
N THR A 24 6.09 -7.45 0.93
CA THR A 24 7.09 -7.40 1.99
C THR A 24 7.00 -8.66 2.84
N GLY A 25 8.16 -9.20 3.24
CA GLY A 25 8.25 -10.30 4.23
C GLY A 25 8.23 -9.82 5.69
N ASP A 26 8.15 -8.50 5.88
CA ASP A 26 7.99 -7.87 7.21
C ASP A 26 6.53 -7.47 7.42
N SER A 27 6.14 -7.28 8.69
CA SER A 27 4.84 -6.73 9.04
C SER A 27 4.69 -5.31 8.49
N TYR A 28 3.52 -5.01 7.90
CA TYR A 28 3.24 -3.65 7.47
C TYR A 28 2.82 -2.78 8.66
N VAL A 29 3.64 -1.77 8.94
CA VAL A 29 3.33 -0.65 9.84
C VAL A 29 3.51 0.64 9.06
N ASP A 30 2.49 1.51 9.04
CA ASP A 30 2.55 2.82 8.37
C ASP A 30 3.42 3.78 9.20
N SER A 31 4.74 3.64 9.06
CA SER A 31 5.77 4.34 9.81
C SER A 31 6.89 4.80 8.90
N PRO A 32 7.46 6.01 9.10
CA PRO A 32 8.59 6.49 8.31
C PRO A 32 9.87 5.67 8.51
N PHE A 33 9.91 4.81 9.53
CA PHE A 33 11.03 3.89 9.79
C PHE A 33 10.92 2.58 8.98
N ILE A 34 9.80 2.35 8.28
CA ILE A 34 9.56 1.15 7.49
C ILE A 34 9.64 1.50 6.01
N GLY A 35 10.62 0.91 5.31
CA GLY A 35 10.93 1.25 3.91
C GLY A 35 9.75 1.08 2.96
N VAL A 36 8.99 -0.03 3.08
CA VAL A 36 7.82 -0.28 2.20
C VAL A 36 6.72 0.76 2.38
N ALA A 37 6.55 1.28 3.62
CA ALA A 37 5.59 2.33 3.90
C ALA A 37 6.00 3.65 3.23
N VAL A 38 7.29 4.03 3.35
CA VAL A 38 7.82 5.25 2.70
C VAL A 38 7.67 5.18 1.19
N ILE A 39 8.07 4.07 0.57
CA ILE A 39 7.95 3.86 -0.88
C ILE A 39 6.49 3.97 -1.32
N GLY A 40 5.59 3.28 -0.62
CA GLY A 40 4.16 3.29 -0.93
C GLY A 40 3.54 4.68 -0.82
N GLN A 41 3.88 5.46 0.22
CA GLN A 41 3.38 6.83 0.38
C GLN A 41 3.89 7.76 -0.72
N VAL A 42 5.14 7.61 -1.18
CA VAL A 42 5.68 8.39 -2.30
C VAL A 42 4.92 8.08 -3.59
N LEU A 43 4.66 6.80 -3.87
CA LEU A 43 3.91 6.39 -5.05
C LEU A 43 2.44 6.85 -5.01
N LEU A 44 1.79 6.77 -3.86
CA LEU A 44 0.43 7.33 -3.67
C LEU A 44 0.42 8.84 -3.95
N LYS A 45 1.39 9.60 -3.42
CA LYS A 45 1.52 11.05 -3.66
C LYS A 45 1.80 11.38 -5.13
N ALA A 46 2.42 10.48 -5.87
CA ALA A 46 2.62 10.60 -7.31
C ALA A 46 1.36 10.26 -8.14
N GLY A 47 0.27 9.82 -7.49
CA GLY A 47 -1.02 9.56 -8.13
C GLY A 47 -1.29 8.10 -8.52
N TYR A 48 -0.40 7.17 -8.14
CA TYR A 48 -0.61 5.74 -8.39
C TYR A 48 -1.54 5.12 -7.35
N ARG A 49 -2.30 4.09 -7.75
CA ARG A 49 -3.08 3.25 -6.83
C ARG A 49 -2.20 2.11 -6.34
N VAL A 50 -1.79 2.17 -5.08
CA VAL A 50 -0.81 1.25 -4.49
C VAL A 50 -1.47 0.41 -3.41
N GLY A 51 -1.19 -0.90 -3.40
CA GLY A 51 -1.54 -1.79 -2.30
C GLY A 51 -0.31 -2.48 -1.71
N ILE A 52 -0.42 -2.94 -0.47
CA ILE A 52 0.64 -3.70 0.22
C ILE A 52 0.14 -5.10 0.56
N ILE A 53 0.96 -6.11 0.28
CA ILE A 53 0.80 -7.46 0.80
C ILE A 53 1.97 -7.72 1.73
N ALA A 54 1.68 -7.77 3.04
CA ALA A 54 2.61 -8.25 4.04
C ALA A 54 2.42 -9.75 4.20
N GLN A 55 3.48 -10.52 4.01
CA GLN A 55 3.50 -11.95 4.29
C GLN A 55 4.61 -12.25 5.32
N PRO A 56 4.65 -13.45 5.92
CA PRO A 56 5.88 -14.22 5.90
C PRO A 56 6.28 -14.57 4.46
#